data_AF-S7X5A9-F1
#
_entry.id   AF-S7X5A9-F1
#
_cell.length_a   1.000
_cell.length_b   1.000
_cell.length_c   1.000
_cell.angle_alpha   90.00
_cell.angle_beta   90.00
_cell.angle_gamma   90.00
#
_symmetry.space_group_name_H-M   'P 1'
#
loop_
_entity.id
_entity.type
_entity.pdbx_description
1 polymer ?
#
loop_
_entity_poly.entity_id
_entity_poly.type
_entity_poly.pdbx_seq_one_letter_code
_entity_poly.pdbx_strand_id
1 'polypeptide(L)'
;METKLKAYIPEEALPYFIEDNTETHIKFPVEHYPEKLKSLNLSKTPHYSGKLVGIKGQYLIFEDDTVFNVRSNEGSVVELSI
;
A
#
# COMPACT_ATOMS: atom_id res chain seq x y z
N MET A 1 -27.51 -8.16 -4.80
CA MET A 1 -27.06 -8.93 -5.99
C MET A 1 -26.11 -10.07 -5.60
N GLU A 2 -25.30 -9.91 -4.55
CA GLU A 2 -24.27 -10.87 -4.11
C GLU A 2 -24.81 -12.21 -3.57
N THR A 3 -25.99 -12.22 -2.93
CA THR A 3 -26.59 -13.45 -2.35
C THR A 3 -26.92 -14.55 -3.37
N LYS A 4 -27.06 -14.21 -4.66
CA LYS A 4 -27.35 -15.19 -5.72
C LYS A 4 -26.13 -16.04 -6.11
N LEU A 5 -24.92 -15.58 -5.82
CA LEU A 5 -23.68 -16.27 -6.19
C LEU A 5 -23.19 -17.26 -5.12
N LYS A 6 -23.69 -17.14 -3.88
CA LYS A 6 -23.35 -18.04 -2.76
C LYS A 6 -23.58 -19.51 -3.10
N ALA A 7 -24.60 -19.81 -3.90
CA ALA A 7 -24.94 -21.17 -4.34
C ALA A 7 -23.89 -21.82 -5.27
N TYR A 8 -22.96 -21.04 -5.82
CA TYR A 8 -21.92 -21.52 -6.74
C TYR A 8 -20.53 -21.59 -6.08
N ILE A 9 -20.44 -21.35 -4.76
CA ILE A 9 -19.18 -21.45 -4.03
C ILE A 9 -18.87 -22.93 -3.76
N PRO A 10 -17.69 -23.43 -4.16
CA PRO A 10 -17.26 -24.79 -3.85
C PRO A 10 -17.25 -25.07 -2.34
N GLU A 11 -17.46 -26.34 -1.95
CA GLU A 11 -17.55 -26.73 -0.54
C GLU A 11 -16.26 -26.39 0.24
N GLU A 12 -15.11 -26.55 -0.39
CA GLU A 12 -13.79 -26.17 0.15
C GLU A 12 -13.62 -24.67 0.40
N ALA A 13 -14.38 -23.82 -0.29
CA ALA A 13 -14.28 -22.37 -0.21
C ALA A 13 -15.35 -21.72 0.70
N LEU A 14 -16.41 -22.46 1.05
CA LEU A 14 -17.48 -21.99 1.94
C LEU A 14 -16.98 -21.44 3.29
N PRO A 15 -15.97 -22.02 3.97
CA PRO A 15 -15.47 -21.48 5.24
C PRO A 15 -14.86 -20.08 5.13
N TYR A 16 -14.50 -19.63 3.93
CA TYR A 16 -13.89 -18.33 3.67
C TYR A 16 -14.89 -17.30 3.12
N PHE A 17 -16.16 -17.68 2.95
CA PHE A 17 -17.18 -16.75 2.49
C PHE A 17 -17.53 -15.75 3.61
N ILE A 18 -17.28 -14.47 3.35
CA ILE A 18 -17.60 -13.40 4.28
C ILE A 18 -19.00 -12.88 3.91
N GLU A 19 -19.97 -13.05 4.81
CA GLU A 19 -21.35 -12.60 4.58
C GLU A 19 -21.52 -11.09 4.65
N ASP A 20 -20.64 -10.43 5.42
CA ASP A 20 -20.67 -8.99 5.62
C ASP A 20 -19.51 -8.32 4.86
N ASN A 21 -19.86 -7.54 3.84
CA ASN A 21 -18.90 -6.86 2.98
C ASN A 21 -18.65 -5.41 3.46
N THR A 22 -18.81 -5.15 4.77
CA THR A 22 -18.50 -3.83 5.34
C THR A 22 -17.10 -3.40 4.95
N GLU A 23 -17.02 -2.24 4.30
CA GLU A 23 -15.74 -1.69 3.85
C GLU A 23 -14.80 -1.49 5.04
N THR A 24 -13.58 -2.04 4.93
CA THR A 24 -12.55 -1.79 5.94
C THR A 24 -11.95 -0.41 5.70
N HIS A 25 -12.32 0.56 6.53
CA HIS A 25 -11.77 1.91 6.47
C HIS A 25 -10.38 1.96 7.12
N ILE A 26 -9.34 1.90 6.28
CA ILE A 26 -7.96 2.11 6.72
C ILE A 26 -7.63 3.60 6.63
N LYS A 27 -7.16 4.17 7.74
CA LYS A 27 -6.67 5.55 7.76
C LYS A 27 -5.23 5.57 7.26
N PHE A 28 -5.00 6.31 6.18
CA PHE A 28 -3.66 6.60 5.66
C PHE A 28 -3.33 8.06 5.97
N PRO A 29 -2.74 8.35 7.15
CA PRO A 29 -2.44 9.71 7.53
C PRO A 29 -1.37 10.31 6.61
N VAL A 30 -1.55 11.58 6.27
CA VAL A 30 -0.55 12.40 5.59
C VAL A 30 -0.45 13.70 6.38
N GLU A 31 0.65 13.88 7.10
CA GLU A 31 0.92 15.10 7.87
C GLU A 31 1.36 16.24 6.96
N HIS A 32 2.16 15.91 5.94
CA HIS A 32 2.68 16.86 4.97
C HIS A 32 2.61 16.28 3.56
N TYR A 33 2.08 17.08 2.62
CA TYR A 33 2.12 16.74 1.20
C TYR A 33 3.35 17.39 0.57
N PRO A 34 4.05 16.69 -0.33
CA PRO A 34 5.24 17.22 -0.96
C PRO A 34 4.89 18.42 -1.83
N GLU A 35 5.66 19.50 -1.73
CA GLU A 35 5.49 20.67 -2.61
C GLU A 35 5.93 20.34 -4.04
N LYS A 36 6.99 19.53 -4.16
CA LYS A 36 7.53 19.07 -5.44
C LYS A 36 7.91 17.60 -5.39
N LEU A 37 7.12 16.77 -6.07
CA LEU A 37 7.30 15.32 -6.12
C LEU A 37 8.71 14.92 -6.62
N LYS A 38 9.48 14.22 -5.77
CA LYS A 38 10.71 13.53 -6.15
C LYS A 38 10.50 12.02 -6.05
N SER A 39 10.49 11.33 -7.18
CA SER A 39 10.29 9.88 -7.17
C SER A 39 11.55 9.13 -6.71
N LEU A 40 11.44 8.29 -5.69
CA LEU A 40 12.51 7.38 -5.28
C LEU A 40 12.50 6.11 -6.16
N ASN A 41 13.64 5.83 -6.79
CA ASN A 41 13.87 4.63 -7.59
C ASN A 41 15.10 3.90 -7.04
N LEU A 42 14.91 2.69 -6.52
CA LEU A 42 15.97 1.94 -5.84
C LEU A 42 17.07 1.46 -6.80
N SER A 43 16.79 1.33 -8.10
CA SER A 43 17.82 0.97 -9.09
C SER A 43 18.84 2.10 -9.31
N LYS A 44 18.43 3.37 -9.10
CA LYS A 44 19.32 4.54 -9.19
C LYS A 44 19.86 4.96 -7.82
N THR A 45 19.06 4.75 -6.78
CA THR A 45 19.34 5.18 -5.41
C THR A 45 19.09 3.98 -4.47
N PRO A 46 20.05 3.05 -4.37
CA PRO A 46 19.87 1.77 -3.67
C PRO A 46 19.72 1.90 -2.15
N HIS A 47 20.10 3.05 -1.60
CA HIS A 47 19.98 3.35 -0.18
C HIS A 47 19.23 4.67 -0.03
N TYR A 48 18.24 4.68 0.84
CA TYR A 48 17.48 5.88 1.18
C TYR A 48 17.15 5.85 2.68
N SER A 49 17.28 7.00 3.33
CA SER A 49 16.86 7.20 4.71
C SER A 49 16.17 8.56 4.78
N GLY A 50 15.05 8.60 5.49
CA GLY A 50 14.23 9.80 5.60
C GLY A 50 13.11 9.59 6.61
N LYS A 51 12.49 10.70 7.03
CA LYS A 51 11.35 10.67 7.94
C LYS A 51 10.06 10.47 7.15
N LEU A 52 9.35 9.38 7.41
CA LEU A 52 8.04 9.13 6.82
C LEU A 52 7.02 10.10 7.43
N VAL A 53 6.37 10.91 6.58
CA VAL A 53 5.37 11.93 6.99
C VAL A 53 4.00 11.67 6.38
N GLY A 54 3.87 10.67 5.51
CA GLY A 54 2.57 10.30 4.98
C GLY A 54 2.55 8.98 4.22
N ILE A 55 1.36 8.40 4.15
CA ILE A 55 1.05 7.23 3.33
C ILE A 55 -0.18 7.57 2.48
N LYS A 56 -0.15 7.24 1.19
CA LYS A 56 -1.31 7.36 0.31
C LYS A 56 -1.41 6.13 -0.59
N GLY A 57 -2.20 5.13 -0.20
CA GLY A 57 -2.26 3.86 -0.92
C GLY A 57 -0.86 3.21 -0.98
N GLN A 58 -0.34 3.01 -2.19
CA GLN A 58 1.00 2.39 -2.41
C GLN A 58 2.18 3.37 -2.29
N TYR A 59 1.93 4.63 -1.93
CA TYR A 59 2.95 5.68 -1.87
C TYR A 59 3.34 5.96 -0.42
N LEU A 60 4.65 5.89 -0.13
CA LEU A 60 5.27 6.40 1.08
C LEU A 60 5.80 7.81 0.78
N ILE A 61 5.51 8.77 1.66
CA ILE A 61 5.84 10.18 1.51
C ILE A 61 6.79 10.57 2.62
N PHE A 62 7.93 11.17 2.26
CA PHE A 62 8.97 11.59 3.19
C PHE A 62 9.06 13.11 3.29
N GLU A 63 9.62 13.60 4.40
CA GLU A 63 9.71 15.02 4.76
C GLU A 63 10.45 15.89 3.72
N ASP A 64 11.33 15.31 2.90
CA ASP A 64 12.16 16.00 1.90
C ASP A 64 11.53 16.07 0.48
N ASP A 65 10.21 15.91 0.41
CA ASP A 65 9.38 15.74 -0.79
C ASP A 65 9.60 14.43 -1.58
N THR A 66 10.42 13.52 -1.06
CA THR A 66 10.62 12.21 -1.70
C THR A 66 9.36 11.37 -1.55
N VAL A 67 8.96 10.75 -2.66
CA VAL A 67 7.82 9.83 -2.72
C VAL A 67 8.30 8.50 -3.26
N PHE A 68 8.08 7.45 -2.49
CA PHE A 68 8.38 6.08 -2.86
C PHE A 68 7.10 5.34 -3.23
N ASN A 69 7.01 4.89 -4.48
CA ASN A 69 5.96 3.99 -4.92
C ASN A 69 6.45 2.55 -4.74
N VAL A 70 5.82 1.82 -3.83
CA VAL A 70 6.21 0.43 -3.50
C VAL A 70 6.07 -0.47 -4.72
N ARG A 71 4.96 -0.35 -5.47
CA ARG A 71 4.68 -1.18 -6.64
C ARG A 71 5.68 -0.98 -7.76
N SER A 72 6.15 0.25 -8.01
CA SER A 72 7.15 0.49 -9.06
C SER A 72 8.53 -0.09 -8.74
N ASN A 73 8.76 -0.53 -7.51
CA ASN A 73 9.99 -1.15 -7.05
C ASN A 73 9.80 -2.63 -6.67
N GLU A 74 8.69 -3.25 -7.09
CA GLU A 74 8.41 -4.67 -6.87
C GLU A 74 9.53 -5.57 -7.44
N GLY A 75 9.74 -6.73 -6.84
CA GLY A 75 10.82 -7.66 -7.22
C GLY A 75 12.19 -7.33 -6.60
N SER A 76 12.33 -6.21 -5.89
CA SER A 76 13.54 -5.89 -5.11
C SER A 76 13.50 -6.54 -3.73
N VAL A 77 14.61 -7.15 -3.31
CA VAL A 77 14.83 -7.54 -1.91
C VAL A 77 15.41 -6.32 -1.18
N VAL A 78 14.77 -5.90 -0.09
CA VAL A 78 15.16 -4.72 0.67
C VAL A 78 15.42 -5.07 2.13
N GLU A 79 16.37 -4.35 2.73
CA GLU A 79 16.55 -4.30 4.17
C GLU A 79 15.86 -3.03 4.70
N LEU A 80 15.14 -3.14 5.81
CA LEU A 80 14.45 -2.04 6.46
C LEU A 80 14.99 -1.87 7.88
N SER A 81 15.28 -0.63 8.26
CA SER A 81 15.66 -0.22 9.62
C SER A 81 14.84 1.01 10.04
N ILE A 82 14.56 1.13 11.35
CA ILE A 82 13.74 2.19 11.97
C ILE A 82 14.56 2.84 13.08
#